data_AF-A0A956X1T7-F1
#
_entry.id   AF-A0A956X1T7-F1
#
_cell.length_a   1.000
_cell.length_b   1.000
_cell.length_c   1.000
_cell.angle_alpha   90.00
_cell.angle_beta   90.00
_cell.angle_gamma   90.00
#
_symmetry.space_group_name_H-M   'P 1'
#
loop_
_entity.id
_entity.type
_entity.pdbx_description
1 polymer ?
#
loop_
_entity_poly.entity_id
_entity_poly.type
_entity_poly.pdbx_seq_one_letter_code
_entity_poly.pdbx_strand_id
1 'polypeptide(L)' 'YYYWLEDVDISGATSTHGPVSATYNAPTAVTLSKMEASPVSGTAALPVAAALLALLLPLAGVLSMQRRERA' A
#
# COMPACT_ATOMS: atom_id res chain seq x y z
N TYR A 1 -0.65 12.50 -31.52
CA TYR A 1 -1.10 13.85 -31.91
C TYR A 1 -0.24 14.34 -33.06
N TYR A 2 -0.83 15.09 -33.99
CA TYR A 2 -0.13 15.76 -35.08
C TYR A 2 -0.17 17.28 -34.85
N TYR A 3 0.94 17.95 -35.10
CA TYR A 3 1.14 19.37 -34.84
C TYR A 3 1.68 20.07 -36.08
N TRP A 4 1.36 21.35 -36.22
CA TRP A 4 2.01 22.24 -37.17
C TRP A 4 3.11 22.99 -36.42
N LEU A 5 4.30 23.08 -37.03
CA LEU A 5 5.42 23.84 -36.47
C LEU A 5 5.53 25.15 -37.23
N GLU A 6 5.56 26.25 -36.49
CA GLU A 6 5.88 27.57 -37.02
C GLU A 6 7.32 27.90 -36.64
N ASP A 7 8.13 28.32 -37.62
CA ASP A 7 9.44 28.91 -37.38
C ASP A 7 9.43 30.39 -37.76
N VAL A 8 10.34 31.13 -37.14
CA VAL A 8 10.60 32.55 -37.39
C VAL A 8 12.09 32.69 -37.62
N ASP A 9 12.47 33.24 -38.78
CA ASP A 9 13.88 33.49 -39.09
C ASP A 9 14.40 34.77 -38.41
N ILE A 10 15.71 35.01 -38.51
CA ILE A 10 16.35 36.19 -37.91
C ILE A 10 15.91 37.52 -38.55
N SER A 11 15.39 37.48 -39.77
CA SER A 11 14.75 38.61 -40.44
C SER A 11 13.27 38.77 -40.10
N GLY A 12 12.70 37.88 -39.29
CA GLY A 12 11.30 37.87 -38.88
C GLY A 12 10.33 37.25 -39.88
N ALA A 13 10.81 36.60 -40.95
CA ALA A 13 9.93 35.85 -41.84
C ALA A 13 9.45 34.58 -41.15
N THR A 14 8.18 34.23 -41.35
CA THR A 14 7.58 33.04 -40.76
C THR A 14 7.36 31.94 -41.80
N SER A 15 7.54 30.69 -41.39
CA SER A 15 7.29 29.51 -42.22
C SER A 15 6.56 28.45 -41.40
N THR A 16 5.71 27.67 -42.08
CA THR A 16 4.88 26.63 -41.46
C THR A 16 5.22 25.27 -42.04
N HIS A 17 5.49 24.31 -41.17
CA HIS A 17 5.81 22.93 -41.53
C HIS A 17 4.66 22.00 -41.20
N GLY A 18 4.41 21.07 -42.13
CA GLY A 18 3.34 20.07 -42.17
C GLY A 18 3.11 19.30 -40.87
N PRO A 19 2.08 18.43 -40.84
CA PRO A 19 1.72 17.72 -39.62
C PRO A 19 2.87 16.81 -39.15
N VAL A 20 3.54 17.23 -38.08
CA VAL A 20 4.61 16.49 -37.42
C VAL A 20 4.07 15.84 -36.17
N SER A 21 4.48 14.60 -35.89
CA SER A 21 4.20 13.93 -34.62
C SER A 21 5.45 13.88 -33.77
N ALA A 22 5.32 14.15 -32.47
CA ALA A 22 6.40 13.97 -31.51
C ALA A 22 6.22 12.66 -30.74
N THR A 23 7.26 11.82 -30.73
CA THR A 23 7.35 10.70 -29.80
C THR A 23 7.99 11.21 -28.51
N TYR A 24 7.19 11.29 -27.44
CA TYR A 24 7.70 11.66 -26.14
C TYR A 24 8.48 10.48 -25.55
N ASN A 25 9.81 10.51 -25.69
CA ASN A 25 10.70 9.57 -25.02
C ASN A 25 11.23 10.30 -23.77
N ALA A 26 10.51 10.19 -22.65
CA ALA A 26 11.00 10.73 -21.39
C ALA A 26 12.23 9.93 -20.96
N PRO A 27 13.44 10.53 -20.89
CA PRO A 27 14.50 9.93 -20.12
C PRO A 27 14.08 10.07 -18.66
N THR A 28 13.56 9.01 -18.05
CA THR A 28 13.42 8.99 -16.59
C THR A 28 14.84 8.95 -16.03
N ALA A 29 15.33 10.08 -15.52
CA ALA A 29 16.62 10.19 -14.86
C ALA A 29 16.79 9.23 -13.66
N VAL A 30 15.71 8.54 -13.27
CA VAL A 30 15.67 7.55 -12.21
C VAL A 30 15.00 6.28 -12.72
N THR A 31 15.69 5.15 -12.58
CA THR A 31 15.13 3.80 -12.76
C THR A 31 14.75 3.23 -11.40
N LEU A 32 13.52 2.73 -11.27
CA LEU A 32 13.06 2.08 -10.04
C LEU A 32 13.76 0.73 -9.88
N SER A 33 14.72 0.63 -8.95
CA SER A 33 15.53 -0.59 -8.81
C SER A 33 14.83 -1.69 -7.99
N LYS A 34 14.00 -1.34 -6.99
CA LYS A 34 13.36 -2.31 -6.10
C LYS A 34 12.19 -1.69 -5.32
N MET A 35 11.13 -2.46 -5.10
CA MET A 35 10.00 -2.15 -4.22
C MET A 35 9.62 -3.42 -3.44
N GLU A 36 9.62 -3.34 -2.12
CA GLU A 36 9.18 -4.44 -1.24
C GLU A 36 8.22 -3.89 -0.18
N ALA A 37 7.13 -4.62 0.05
CA ALA A 37 6.20 -4.36 1.14
C ALA A 37 6.55 -5.26 2.33
N SER A 38 6.67 -4.69 3.52
CA SER A 38 6.85 -5.47 4.75
C SER A 38 5.48 -5.76 5.37
N PRO A 39 5.14 -7.03 5.64
CA PRO A 39 3.90 -7.35 6.33
C PRO A 39 3.97 -6.83 7.78
N VAL A 40 3.01 -5.99 8.17
CA VAL A 40 2.72 -5.78 9.59
C VAL A 40 2.10 -7.08 10.10
N SER A 41 2.84 -7.81 10.94
CA SER A 41 2.25 -8.88 11.74
C SER A 41 1.31 -8.22 12.75
N GLY A 42 0.01 -8.21 12.45
CA GLY A 42 -1.01 -7.85 13.43
C GLY A 42 -0.80 -8.69 14.68
N THR A 43 -0.72 -8.03 15.84
CA THR A 43 -0.51 -8.69 17.12
C THR A 43 -1.57 -9.76 17.32
N ALA A 44 -1.13 -11.01 17.50
CA ALA A 44 -1.99 -12.17 17.69
C ALA A 44 -2.67 -12.14 19.07
N ALA A 45 -3.53 -11.15 19.31
CA ALA A 45 -4.28 -11.00 20.56
C ALA A 45 -5.35 -12.09 20.73
N LEU A 46 -5.83 -12.65 19.62
CA LEU A 46 -6.87 -13.69 19.61
C LEU A 46 -6.43 -15.02 20.25
N PRO A 47 -5.26 -15.63 19.94
CA PRO A 47 -4.87 -16.90 20.56
C PRO A 47 -4.59 -16.80 22.06
N VAL A 48 -4.04 -15.68 22.54
CA VAL A 48 -3.75 -15.50 23.97
C VAL A 48 -5.03 -15.33 24.78
N ALA A 49 -5.98 -14.54 24.28
CA ALA A 49 -7.28 -14.35 24.93
C ALA A 49 -8.08 -15.66 24.98
N ALA A 50 -8.06 -16.46 23.91
CA ALA A 50 -8.70 -17.77 23.87
C ALA A 50 -8.09 -18.76 24.86
N ALA A 51 -6.75 -18.78 24.99
CA ALA A 51 -6.06 -19.63 25.95
C ALA A 51 -6.39 -19.26 27.41
N LEU A 52 -6.48 -17.96 27.72
CA LEU A 52 -6.87 -17.49 29.06
C LEU A 52 -8.32 -17.85 29.40
N LEU A 53 -9.25 -17.70 28.46
CA LEU A 53 -10.65 -18.10 28.65
C LEU A 53 -10.79 -19.61 28.90
N ALA A 54 -10.05 -20.44 28.16
CA ALA A 54 -10.05 -21.89 28.35
C ALA A 54 -9.52 -22.30 29.73
N LEU A 55 -8.58 -21.55 30.31
CA LEU A 55 -8.03 -21.80 31.64
C LEU A 55 -8.98 -21.35 32.77
N LEU A 56 -9.67 -20.23 32.59
CA LEU A 56 -10.49 -19.62 33.65
C LEU A 56 -11.84 -20.33 33.88
N LEU A 57 -12.45 -20.89 32.84
CA LEU A 57 -13.73 -21.60 32.92
C LEU A 57 -13.72 -22.83 33.87
N PRO A 58 -12.75 -23.75 33.81
CA PRO A 58 -12.71 -24.88 34.74
C PRO A 58 -12.41 -24.44 36.19
N LEU A 59 -11.59 -23.40 36.36
CA LEU A 59 -11.23 -22.88 37.69
C LEU A 59 -12.45 -22.29 38.42
N ALA A 60 -13.29 -21.54 37.69
CA ALA A 60 -14.55 -21.02 38.22
C ALA A 60 -15.53 -22.14 38.60
N GLY A 61 -15.57 -23.22 37.81
CA GLY A 61 -16.36 -24.41 38.12
C GLY A 61 -15.94 -25.09 39.42
N VAL A 62 -14.64 -25.32 39.62
CA VAL A 62 -14.11 -25.99 40.82
C VAL A 62 -14.32 -25.15 42.09
N LEU A 63 -14.11 -23.83 42.03
CA LEU A 63 -14.39 -22.92 43.14
C LEU A 63 -15.87 -22.88 43.53
N SER A 64 -16.78 -23.02 42.55
CA SER A 64 -18.22 -23.06 42.83
C SER A 64 -18.66 -24.34 43.57
N MET A 65 -18.04 -25.49 43.27
CA MET A 65 -18.29 -26.76 43.99
C MET A 65 -17.73 -26.71 45.42
N GLN A 66 -16.51 -26.22 45.61
CA GLN A 66 -15.90 -26.16 46.94
C GLN A 66 -16.64 -25.25 47.94
N ARG A 67 -17.39 -24.25 47.45
CA ARG A 67 -18.22 -23.38 48.31
C ARG A 67 -19.52 -24.06 48.74
N ARG A 68 -19.99 -25.06 47.99
CA ARG A 68 -21.22 -25.82 48.31
C ARG A 68 -20.96 -26.92 49.33
N GLU A 69 -19.75 -27.44 49.40
CA GLU A 69 -19.34 -28.45 50.38
C GLU A 69 -19.00 -27.87 51.77
N ARG A 70 -18.92 -26.54 51.89
CA ARG A 70 -18.56 -25.82 53.13
C ARG A 70 -19.73 -25.06 53.79
N ALA A 71 -20.96 -25.22 53.30
CA ALA A 71 -22.19 -24.65 53.87
C ALA A 71 -23.10 -25.77 54.37
#